data_AF-A0A511BB35-F1
#
_entry.id   AF-A0A511BB35-F1
#
_cell.length_a   1.000
_cell.length_b   1.000
_cell.length_c   1.000
_cell.angle_alpha   90.00
_cell.angle_beta   90.00
_cell.angle_gamma   90.00
#
_symmetry.space_group_name_H-M   'P 1'
#
loop_
_entity.id
_entity.type
_entity.pdbx_description
1 polymer ?
#
loop_
_entity_poly.entity_id
_entity_poly.type
_entity_poly.pdbx_seq_one_letter_code
_entity_poly.pdbx_strand_id
1 'polypeptide(L)'
;MPTTAFSNHFRRELDVGQLARLMLWDTPEASEDHLSEAQRAWIRTDVRCSSCGVGGAQIVRATKSTGTRGGTRQAHFRFIGDDAMDAHHRFCEFHGADGQERQSESLVNFGSAKTIETRLIGRLVCKGIEQGIFDQTAIRGMRQWFFDLKAANRFTITINSTAVDWLSALLRHPIYPRWVFHPVQAQLPGFDWKQATNHAFTEQFWPLFDHMSGRRLRNAESRTKHLVACYAGQEVFDPAALKPSYELTLQLASFVGRNSGLDFSRSKPSEYRWKGAPPALMALCALILFVSDWQLNAAIGKFAQIMAAPAPSDPLLGNVVGLNPFHDYAAWQMVVLAQEISEQPTGIRVYDAELARIEAELREAYRAWTQRQS
;
A
#
# COMPACT_ATOMS: atom_id res chain seq x y z
N MET A 1 5.20 16.59 5.46
CA MET A 1 5.68 16.88 6.83
C MET A 1 4.71 16.30 7.86
N PRO A 2 5.19 15.70 8.96
CA PRO A 2 4.32 15.33 10.08
C PRO A 2 3.87 16.60 10.79
N THR A 3 2.63 17.03 10.53
CA THR A 3 1.98 18.12 11.28
C THR A 3 1.68 17.71 12.71
N THR A 4 1.59 16.42 12.98
CA THR A 4 1.42 15.82 14.31
C THR A 4 2.55 14.85 14.62
N ALA A 5 2.89 14.72 15.91
CA ALA A 5 3.84 13.74 16.42
C ALA A 5 3.32 13.13 17.72
N PHE A 6 3.83 11.97 18.11
CA PHE A 6 3.36 11.27 19.31
C PHE A 6 4.14 11.74 20.54
N SER A 7 3.44 12.18 21.59
CA SER A 7 4.03 12.44 22.90
C SER A 7 3.90 11.18 23.76
N ASN A 8 5.03 10.70 24.29
CA ASN A 8 5.02 9.56 25.21
C ASN A 8 4.32 9.92 26.53
N HIS A 9 4.58 11.12 27.04
CA HIS A 9 3.97 11.63 28.27
C HIS A 9 2.44 11.75 28.17
N PHE A 10 1.93 12.39 27.11
CA PHE A 10 0.49 12.58 26.93
C PHE A 10 -0.22 11.37 26.29
N ARG A 11 0.55 10.37 25.82
CA ARG A 11 0.05 9.14 25.17
C ARG A 11 -0.89 9.39 23.99
N ARG A 12 -0.61 10.44 23.21
CA ARG A 12 -1.43 10.83 22.06
C ARG A 12 -0.61 11.58 21.01
N GLU A 13 -1.12 11.58 19.79
CA GLU A 13 -0.62 12.43 18.72
C GLU A 13 -1.12 13.86 18.90
N LEU A 14 -0.20 14.80 18.77
CA LEU A 14 -0.44 16.21 18.96
C LEU A 14 0.20 16.99 17.83
N ASP A 15 -0.50 18.01 17.34
CA ASP A 15 0.17 19.09 16.59
C ASP A 15 0.97 19.99 17.55
N VAL A 16 1.82 20.85 16.98
CA VAL A 16 2.70 21.72 17.77
C VAL A 16 1.90 22.64 18.71
N GLY A 17 0.77 23.18 18.26
CA GLY A 17 -0.06 24.08 19.05
C GLY A 17 -0.84 23.38 20.16
N GLN A 18 -1.34 22.17 19.89
CA GLN A 18 -1.93 21.29 20.89
C GLN A 18 -0.91 20.93 21.98
N LEU A 19 0.32 20.58 21.60
CA LEU A 19 1.38 20.29 22.56
C LEU A 19 1.74 21.52 23.40
N ALA A 20 1.89 22.69 22.77
CA ALA A 20 2.19 23.94 23.47
C ALA A 20 1.12 24.29 24.51
N ARG A 21 -0.17 24.17 24.17
CA ARG A 21 -1.29 24.39 25.10
C ARG A 21 -1.28 23.44 26.30
N LEU A 22 -0.84 22.20 26.12
CA LEU A 22 -0.74 21.26 27.24
C LEU A 22 0.45 21.54 28.15
N MET A 23 1.58 21.98 27.58
CA MET A 23 2.77 22.34 28.34
C MET A 23 2.67 23.71 29.03
N LEU A 24 1.81 24.59 28.52
CA LEU A 24 1.61 25.96 28.97
C LEU A 24 0.15 26.20 29.41
N TRP A 25 -0.43 25.25 30.13
CA TRP A 25 -1.84 25.24 30.51
C TRP A 25 -2.30 26.51 31.26
N ASP A 26 -1.40 27.18 31.96
CA ASP A 26 -1.63 28.46 32.66
C ASP A 26 -1.45 29.72 31.80
N THR A 27 -1.01 29.58 30.55
CA THR A 27 -0.70 30.73 29.69
C THR A 27 -1.86 31.01 28.72
N PRO A 28 -2.49 32.20 28.80
CA PRO A 28 -3.47 32.64 27.81
C PRO A 28 -2.85 32.64 26.40
N GLU A 29 -3.58 32.13 25.41
CA GLU A 29 -3.11 32.08 24.01
C GLU A 29 -1.76 31.34 23.81
N ALA A 30 -1.51 30.30 24.64
CA ALA A 30 -0.32 29.46 24.53
C ALA A 30 -0.04 29.00 23.09
N SER A 31 1.20 29.25 22.63
CA SER A 31 1.69 28.93 21.30
C SER A 31 3.14 28.42 21.39
N GLU A 32 3.67 27.94 20.27
CA GLU A 32 5.04 27.45 20.18
C GLU A 32 6.11 28.51 20.43
N ASP A 33 5.76 29.80 20.33
CA ASP A 33 6.68 30.90 20.56
C ASP A 33 6.97 31.11 22.05
N HIS A 34 6.03 30.71 22.92
CA HIS A 34 6.14 30.82 24.37
C HIS A 34 6.95 29.66 25.01
N LEU A 35 7.34 28.65 24.24
CA LEU A 35 8.11 27.52 24.76
C LEU A 35 9.57 27.90 25.07
N SER A 36 9.94 27.73 26.34
CA SER A 36 11.31 27.88 26.87
C SER A 36 12.27 26.83 26.30
N GLU A 37 13.59 27.07 26.44
CA GLU A 37 14.61 26.12 26.01
C GLU A 37 14.52 24.77 26.75
N ALA A 38 14.24 24.78 28.06
CA ALA A 38 14.04 23.56 28.84
C ALA A 38 12.84 22.73 28.33
N GLN A 39 11.72 23.40 27.98
CA GLN A 39 10.57 22.72 27.39
C GLN A 39 10.90 22.17 26.00
N ARG A 40 11.66 22.89 25.18
CA ARG A 40 12.12 22.39 23.87
C ARG A 40 13.05 21.19 24.01
N ALA A 41 13.94 21.19 25.01
CA ALA A 41 14.77 20.03 25.34
C ALA A 41 13.92 18.83 25.77
N TRP A 42 12.90 19.07 26.61
CA TRP A 42 11.95 18.03 26.99
C TRP A 42 11.20 17.46 25.78
N ILE A 43 10.70 18.31 24.86
CA ILE A 43 10.04 17.90 23.62
C ILE A 43 10.95 16.99 22.78
N ARG A 44 12.24 17.35 22.65
CA ARG A 44 13.22 16.53 21.92
C ARG A 44 13.34 15.12 22.51
N THR A 45 13.19 14.99 23.82
CA THR A 45 13.27 13.71 24.54
C THR A 45 11.94 12.95 24.69
N ASP A 46 10.80 13.62 24.65
CA ASP A 46 9.48 12.99 24.82
C ASP A 46 8.82 12.64 23.48
N VAL A 47 8.84 13.59 22.54
CA VAL A 47 8.12 13.47 21.28
C VAL A 47 8.84 12.51 20.34
N ARG A 48 8.05 11.63 19.71
CA ARG A 48 8.50 10.61 18.77
C ARG A 48 7.78 10.72 17.45
N CYS A 49 8.46 10.31 16.39
CA CYS A 49 7.82 10.05 15.12
C CYS A 49 6.68 9.04 15.32
N SER A 50 5.52 9.36 14.75
CA SER A 50 4.33 8.52 14.85
C SER A 50 4.36 7.29 13.93
N SER A 51 5.37 7.17 13.07
CA SER A 51 5.59 6.00 12.20
C SER A 51 6.79 5.17 12.66
N CYS A 52 8.02 5.68 12.54
CA CYS A 52 9.23 4.90 12.86
C CYS A 52 9.68 5.01 14.33
N GLY A 53 9.04 5.87 15.12
CA GLY A 53 9.37 6.00 16.54
C GLY A 53 10.69 6.70 16.85
N VAL A 54 11.37 7.33 15.87
CA VAL A 54 12.59 8.10 16.13
C VAL A 54 12.32 9.32 17.03
N GLY A 55 13.26 9.62 17.93
CA GLY A 55 13.26 10.84 18.76
C GLY A 55 13.96 12.01 18.07
N GLY A 56 14.38 13.01 18.86
CA GLY A 56 15.10 14.16 18.30
C GLY A 56 14.17 15.24 17.73
N ALA A 57 12.92 15.30 18.19
CA ALA A 57 11.93 16.26 17.71
C ALA A 57 12.39 17.71 17.96
N GLN A 58 12.26 18.54 16.93
CA GLN A 58 12.47 19.98 16.95
C GLN A 58 11.24 20.68 16.38
N ILE A 59 10.87 21.82 16.96
CA ILE A 59 9.74 22.61 16.46
C ILE A 59 10.26 23.57 15.39
N VAL A 60 9.69 23.46 14.20
CA VAL A 60 9.83 24.45 13.14
C VAL A 60 8.64 25.38 13.21
N ARG A 61 8.91 26.68 13.40
CA ARG A 61 7.89 27.71 13.57
C ARG A 61 7.10 27.94 12.29
N ALA A 62 5.87 28.41 12.43
CA ALA A 62 5.09 28.88 11.30
C ALA A 62 5.77 30.07 10.62
N THR A 63 5.77 30.10 9.29
CA THR A 63 6.32 31.23 8.51
C THR A 63 5.27 31.74 7.53
N LYS A 64 5.08 33.08 7.50
CA LYS A 64 4.29 33.74 6.46
C LYS A 64 5.15 33.83 5.19
N SER A 65 4.62 33.35 4.07
CA SER A 65 5.29 33.57 2.78
C SER A 65 5.23 35.07 2.43
N THR A 66 6.30 35.60 1.83
CA THR A 66 6.42 37.02 1.46
C THR A 66 5.87 37.34 0.06
N GLY A 67 5.11 36.44 -0.57
CA GLY A 67 4.59 36.59 -1.93
C GLY A 67 3.05 36.58 -2.04
N THR A 68 2.52 37.29 -3.03
CA THR A 68 1.08 37.50 -3.32
C THR A 68 0.25 36.24 -3.62
N ARG A 69 0.85 35.04 -3.52
CA ARG A 69 0.21 33.73 -3.73
C ARG A 69 0.49 32.68 -2.65
N GLY A 70 1.21 33.01 -1.57
CA GLY A 70 1.64 31.96 -0.66
C GLY A 70 0.89 31.91 0.67
N GLY A 71 0.30 30.75 0.94
CA GLY A 71 -0.32 30.43 2.23
C GLY A 71 0.69 30.40 3.39
N THR A 72 0.17 30.50 4.60
CA THR A 72 0.93 30.37 5.85
C THR A 72 1.44 28.94 6.00
N ARG A 73 2.76 28.74 6.09
CA ARG A 73 3.30 27.43 6.48
C ARG A 73 3.04 27.23 7.97
N GLN A 74 2.31 26.16 8.31
CA GLN A 74 2.00 25.82 9.70
C GLN A 74 3.25 25.31 10.45
N ALA A 75 3.26 25.50 11.77
CA ALA A 75 4.28 24.92 12.63
C ALA A 75 4.22 23.39 12.57
N HIS A 76 5.38 22.74 12.59
CA HIS A 76 5.48 21.28 12.47
C HIS A 76 6.69 20.74 13.23
N PHE A 77 6.71 19.41 13.38
CA PHE A 77 7.84 18.71 13.96
C PHE A 77 8.83 18.29 12.87
N ARG A 78 10.11 18.52 13.16
CA ARG A 78 11.23 18.00 12.38
C ARG A 78 12.07 17.09 13.27
N PHE A 79 12.47 15.92 12.77
CA PHE A 79 13.26 14.96 13.53
C PHE A 79 14.67 14.96 12.99
N ILE A 80 15.63 15.37 13.82
CA ILE A 80 17.01 15.58 13.40
C ILE A 80 17.93 14.64 14.18
N GLY A 81 18.81 13.95 13.44
CA GLY A 81 19.81 13.04 13.99
C GLY A 81 21.06 13.78 14.50
N ASP A 82 22.03 13.02 15.01
CA ASP A 82 23.27 13.57 15.57
C ASP A 82 24.14 14.29 14.53
N ASP A 83 23.97 13.95 13.25
CA ASP A 83 24.64 14.54 12.08
C ASP A 83 23.91 15.77 11.49
N ALA A 84 22.90 16.27 12.20
CA ALA A 84 22.00 17.33 11.76
C ALA A 84 21.16 17.00 10.51
N MET A 85 21.10 15.74 10.08
CA MET A 85 20.27 15.26 8.97
C MET A 85 18.92 14.71 9.44
N ASP A 86 18.07 14.34 8.49
CA ASP A 86 16.78 13.67 8.77
C ASP A 86 17.02 12.38 9.55
N ALA A 87 16.49 12.31 10.78
CA ALA A 87 16.63 11.15 11.65
C ALA A 87 15.76 9.95 11.21
N HIS A 88 14.81 10.16 10.31
CA HIS A 88 13.93 9.11 9.87
C HIS A 88 14.70 8.04 9.08
N HIS A 89 14.39 6.78 9.36
CA HIS A 89 14.78 5.69 8.46
C HIS A 89 14.11 5.91 7.09
N ARG A 90 14.81 5.59 5.99
CA ARG A 90 14.34 5.74 4.60
C ARG A 90 12.99 5.09 4.22
N PHE A 91 12.46 4.22 5.08
CA PHE A 91 11.17 3.54 4.90
C PHE A 91 10.06 4.09 5.80
N CYS A 92 10.38 5.08 6.63
CA CYS A 92 9.40 5.82 7.38
C CYS A 92 8.53 6.63 6.40
N GLU A 93 7.22 6.68 6.66
CA GLU A 93 6.27 7.45 5.85
C GLU A 93 6.55 8.97 5.88
N PHE A 94 7.41 9.44 6.79
CA PHE A 94 7.78 10.84 6.96
C PHE A 94 9.22 11.17 6.53
N HIS A 95 9.99 10.19 6.05
CA HIS A 95 11.35 10.42 5.57
C HIS A 95 11.39 11.36 4.36
N GLY A 96 12.33 12.30 4.34
CA GLY A 96 12.52 13.26 3.25
C GLY A 96 11.39 14.29 3.13
N ALA A 97 10.51 14.38 4.14
CA ALA A 97 9.37 15.30 4.12
C ALA A 97 9.74 16.76 4.39
N ASP A 98 11.03 17.06 4.63
CA ASP A 98 11.56 18.40 4.83
C ASP A 98 11.46 19.23 3.53
N GLY A 99 10.41 20.04 3.44
CA GLY A 99 10.22 21.04 2.37
C GLY A 99 9.25 20.67 1.24
N GLN A 100 8.66 19.47 1.26
CA GLN A 100 7.63 19.05 0.29
C GLN A 100 6.28 18.72 0.96
N GLU A 101 5.19 19.20 0.34
CA GLU A 101 3.80 19.03 0.83
C GLU A 101 3.20 17.63 0.62
N ARG A 102 3.88 16.73 -0.10
CA ARG A 102 3.32 15.40 -0.40
C ARG A 102 3.36 14.51 0.83
N GLN A 103 2.19 14.25 1.42
CA GLN A 103 1.98 13.14 2.34
C GLN A 103 2.11 11.82 1.58
N SER A 104 2.68 10.79 2.24
CA SER A 104 2.69 9.44 1.69
C SER A 104 1.26 8.97 1.42
N GLU A 105 1.05 8.33 0.26
CA GLU A 105 -0.26 7.85 -0.17
C GLU A 105 -0.82 6.72 0.72
N SER A 106 0.02 6.10 1.56
CA SER A 106 -0.37 5.10 2.55
C SER A 106 -1.12 5.71 3.75
N LEU A 107 -0.95 7.01 3.99
CA LEU A 107 -1.58 7.73 5.09
C LEU A 107 -3.01 8.13 4.72
N VAL A 108 -3.95 7.85 5.63
CA VAL A 108 -5.37 8.14 5.44
C VAL A 108 -5.79 9.17 6.47
N ASN A 109 -5.97 10.42 6.09
CA ASN A 109 -6.47 11.43 7.01
C ASN A 109 -7.98 11.24 7.27
N PHE A 110 -8.35 10.83 8.48
CA PHE A 110 -9.76 10.68 8.87
C PHE A 110 -10.42 12.01 9.27
N GLY A 111 -9.64 13.03 9.64
CA GLY A 111 -10.13 14.33 10.09
C GLY A 111 -10.38 15.36 8.98
N SER A 112 -9.65 15.30 7.87
CA SER A 112 -9.90 16.14 6.68
C SER A 112 -10.74 15.40 5.64
N ALA A 113 -11.88 14.87 6.07
CA ALA A 113 -12.64 13.91 5.29
C ALA A 113 -13.27 14.53 4.03
N LYS A 114 -12.67 14.26 2.86
CA LYS A 114 -13.14 14.73 1.56
C LYS A 114 -14.30 13.89 1.00
N THR A 115 -14.48 12.65 1.48
CA THR A 115 -15.52 11.74 1.00
C THR A 115 -16.47 11.30 2.12
N ILE A 116 -17.65 10.80 1.74
CA ILE A 116 -18.65 10.26 2.68
C ILE A 116 -18.06 9.08 3.46
N GLU A 117 -17.28 8.22 2.80
CA GLU A 117 -16.62 7.06 3.42
C GLU A 117 -15.62 7.49 4.47
N THR A 118 -14.75 8.47 4.17
CA THR A 118 -13.79 8.97 5.17
C THR A 118 -14.49 9.57 6.39
N ARG A 119 -15.64 10.25 6.20
CA ARG A 119 -16.44 10.79 7.30
C ARG A 119 -17.07 9.68 8.13
N LEU A 120 -17.62 8.66 7.48
CA LEU A 120 -18.23 7.51 8.13
C LEU A 120 -17.19 6.75 8.95
N ILE A 121 -16.05 6.42 8.36
CA ILE A 121 -14.95 5.74 9.05
C ILE A 121 -14.43 6.61 10.20
N GLY A 122 -14.26 7.92 10.01
CA GLY A 122 -13.85 8.83 11.08
C GLY A 122 -14.76 8.75 12.31
N ARG A 123 -16.10 8.67 12.12
CA ARG A 123 -17.04 8.48 13.24
C ARG A 123 -16.87 7.12 13.91
N LEU A 124 -16.64 6.04 13.15
CA LEU A 124 -16.39 4.71 13.72
C LEU A 124 -15.08 4.69 14.52
N VAL A 125 -14.07 5.43 14.08
CA VAL A 125 -12.82 5.62 14.82
C VAL A 125 -13.08 6.36 16.14
N CYS A 126 -13.85 7.46 16.13
CA CYS A 126 -14.25 8.14 17.39
C CYS A 126 -14.94 7.17 18.35
N LYS A 127 -15.93 6.40 17.88
CA LYS A 127 -16.64 5.41 18.69
C LYS A 127 -15.67 4.37 19.27
N GLY A 128 -14.76 3.83 18.46
CA GLY A 128 -13.77 2.86 18.93
C GLY A 128 -12.86 3.42 20.03
N ILE A 129 -12.47 4.70 19.93
CA ILE A 129 -11.68 5.39 20.95
C ILE A 129 -12.49 5.60 22.23
N GLU A 130 -13.72 6.11 22.13
CA GLU A 130 -14.57 6.36 23.31
C GLU A 130 -14.98 5.09 24.03
N GLN A 131 -15.14 3.97 23.30
CA GLN A 131 -15.42 2.66 23.89
C GLN A 131 -14.16 1.96 24.43
N GLY A 132 -12.97 2.57 24.31
CA GLY A 132 -11.71 1.97 24.77
C GLY A 132 -11.29 0.72 23.99
N ILE A 133 -11.82 0.51 22.79
CA ILE A 133 -11.52 -0.65 21.94
C ILE A 133 -10.10 -0.55 21.36
N PHE A 134 -9.69 0.68 21.04
CA PHE A 134 -8.34 1.07 20.70
C PHE A 134 -8.15 2.54 21.07
N ASP A 135 -6.90 2.98 21.25
CA ASP A 135 -6.54 4.37 21.52
C ASP A 135 -5.52 4.88 20.48
N GLN A 136 -5.06 6.12 20.64
CA GLN A 136 -4.02 6.66 19.77
C GLN A 136 -2.67 5.93 19.93
N THR A 137 -2.41 5.34 21.10
CA THR A 137 -1.25 4.46 21.33
C THR A 137 -1.30 3.24 20.39
N ALA A 138 -2.46 2.59 20.28
CA ALA A 138 -2.67 1.45 19.39
C ALA A 138 -2.55 1.82 17.92
N ILE A 139 -3.05 3.00 17.52
CA ILE A 139 -2.88 3.51 16.15
C ILE A 139 -1.40 3.69 15.81
N ARG A 140 -0.62 4.31 16.71
CA ARG A 140 0.83 4.40 16.56
C ARG A 140 1.46 3.01 16.53
N GLY A 141 1.03 2.10 17.40
CA GLY A 141 1.51 0.72 17.47
C GLY A 141 1.38 -0.01 16.13
N MET A 142 0.24 0.14 15.44
CA MET A 142 0.05 -0.42 14.11
C MET A 142 1.00 0.22 13.07
N ARG A 143 1.23 1.53 13.14
CA ARG A 143 2.18 2.21 12.25
C ARG A 143 3.62 1.75 12.47
N GLN A 144 4.02 1.57 13.73
CA GLN A 144 5.32 1.03 14.09
C GLN A 144 5.47 -0.41 13.61
N TRP A 145 4.48 -1.27 13.85
CA TRP A 145 4.45 -2.64 13.33
C TRP A 145 4.66 -2.68 11.81
N PHE A 146 3.97 -1.80 11.07
CA PHE A 146 4.14 -1.75 9.62
C PHE A 146 5.53 -1.27 9.21
N PHE A 147 6.07 -0.26 9.90
CA PHE A 147 7.43 0.21 9.67
C PHE A 147 8.46 -0.90 9.94
N ASP A 148 8.34 -1.61 11.05
CA ASP A 148 9.26 -2.70 11.42
C ASP A 148 9.18 -3.83 10.38
N LEU A 149 7.97 -4.16 9.91
CA LEU A 149 7.77 -5.12 8.82
C LEU A 149 8.44 -4.67 7.53
N LYS A 150 8.33 -3.38 7.18
CA LYS A 150 9.03 -2.79 6.02
C LYS A 150 10.52 -2.86 6.14
N ALA A 151 11.05 -2.50 7.30
CA ALA A 151 12.47 -2.55 7.56
C ALA A 151 12.98 -3.99 7.51
N ALA A 152 12.22 -4.98 7.98
CA ALA A 152 12.68 -6.37 7.96
C ALA A 152 12.60 -7.06 6.58
N ASN A 153 11.69 -6.64 5.70
CA ASN A 153 11.39 -7.37 4.45
C ASN A 153 11.58 -6.49 3.22
N ARG A 154 12.67 -6.69 2.48
CA ARG A 154 13.08 -5.77 1.43
C ARG A 154 13.68 -6.50 0.24
N PHE A 155 13.59 -5.88 -0.93
CA PHE A 155 14.26 -6.35 -2.14
C PHE A 155 14.64 -5.16 -3.03
N THR A 156 15.63 -5.34 -3.90
CA THR A 156 16.02 -4.33 -4.89
C THR A 156 15.29 -4.56 -6.21
N ILE A 157 14.73 -3.50 -6.78
CA ILE A 157 14.12 -3.57 -8.11
C ILE A 157 15.23 -3.57 -9.17
N THR A 158 15.37 -4.67 -9.89
CA THR A 158 16.36 -4.84 -10.97
C THR A 158 15.74 -4.87 -12.37
N ILE A 159 14.40 -4.90 -12.44
CA ILE A 159 13.63 -4.93 -13.68
C ILE A 159 13.29 -3.53 -14.22
N ASN A 160 12.84 -3.49 -15.48
CA ASN A 160 12.27 -2.31 -16.12
C ASN A 160 10.81 -2.56 -16.55
N SER A 161 10.19 -1.59 -17.22
CA SER A 161 8.78 -1.69 -17.64
C SER A 161 8.50 -2.87 -18.58
N THR A 162 9.48 -3.34 -19.35
CA THR A 162 9.32 -4.48 -20.28
C THR A 162 9.05 -5.78 -19.53
N ALA A 163 9.59 -5.96 -18.33
CA ALA A 163 9.26 -7.10 -17.47
C ALA A 163 7.78 -7.09 -17.07
N VAL A 164 7.24 -5.89 -16.80
CA VAL A 164 5.82 -5.70 -16.46
C VAL A 164 4.93 -5.95 -17.67
N ASP A 165 5.33 -5.48 -18.86
CA ASP A 165 4.64 -5.77 -20.12
C ASP A 165 4.56 -7.29 -20.37
N TRP A 166 5.68 -7.98 -20.19
CA TRP A 166 5.78 -9.42 -20.36
C TRP A 166 4.86 -10.17 -19.39
N LEU A 167 4.91 -9.84 -18.09
CA LEU A 167 4.00 -10.41 -17.09
C LEU A 167 2.54 -10.15 -17.45
N SER A 168 2.19 -8.92 -17.84
CA SER A 168 0.83 -8.56 -18.23
C SER A 168 0.35 -9.35 -19.45
N ALA A 169 1.21 -9.61 -20.41
CA ALA A 169 0.89 -10.46 -21.56
C ALA A 169 0.65 -11.92 -21.15
N LEU A 170 1.52 -12.48 -20.30
CA LEU A 170 1.35 -13.84 -19.78
C LEU A 170 0.04 -14.01 -18.99
N LEU A 171 -0.32 -13.05 -18.13
CA LEU A 171 -1.56 -13.07 -17.37
C LEU A 171 -2.82 -12.96 -18.24
N ARG A 172 -2.72 -12.39 -19.44
CA ARG A 172 -3.82 -12.27 -20.41
C ARG A 172 -3.87 -13.44 -21.39
N HIS A 173 -2.77 -14.17 -21.56
CA HIS A 173 -2.71 -15.33 -22.45
C HIS A 173 -3.66 -16.41 -21.93
N PRO A 174 -4.67 -16.83 -22.71
CA PRO A 174 -5.50 -17.96 -22.34
C PRO A 174 -4.63 -19.20 -22.17
N ILE A 175 -4.85 -19.99 -21.13
CA ILE A 175 -4.11 -21.25 -20.97
C ILE A 175 -4.73 -22.27 -21.92
N TYR A 176 -3.97 -22.66 -22.95
CA TYR A 176 -4.39 -23.68 -23.90
C TYR A 176 -3.99 -25.08 -23.44
N PRO A 177 -4.74 -26.14 -23.81
CA PRO A 177 -4.28 -27.51 -23.64
C PRO A 177 -2.90 -27.71 -24.25
N ARG A 178 -2.02 -28.39 -23.53
CA ARG A 178 -0.68 -28.74 -24.00
C ARG A 178 -0.79 -29.69 -25.19
N TRP A 179 -0.56 -29.15 -26.39
CA TRP A 179 -0.61 -29.89 -27.65
C TRP A 179 0.65 -29.59 -28.45
N VAL A 180 1.50 -30.61 -28.58
CA VAL A 180 2.69 -30.54 -29.42
C VAL A 180 2.30 -30.54 -30.90
N PHE A 181 2.71 -29.49 -31.61
CA PHE A 181 2.47 -29.38 -33.05
C PHE A 181 3.22 -30.48 -33.80
N HIS A 182 2.54 -31.07 -34.79
CA HIS A 182 3.15 -31.93 -35.79
C HIS A 182 2.81 -31.39 -37.18
N PRO A 183 3.77 -31.27 -38.12
CA PRO A 183 3.54 -30.72 -39.46
C PRO A 183 2.31 -31.26 -40.20
N VAL A 184 2.01 -32.56 -40.07
CA VAL A 184 0.81 -33.19 -40.68
C VAL A 184 -0.51 -32.51 -40.29
N GLN A 185 -0.60 -31.91 -39.10
CA GLN A 185 -1.80 -31.23 -38.62
C GLN A 185 -2.17 -30.06 -39.54
N ALA A 186 -1.17 -29.40 -40.14
CA ALA A 186 -1.37 -28.28 -41.05
C ALA A 186 -1.95 -28.69 -42.42
N GLN A 187 -2.09 -30.00 -42.70
CA GLN A 187 -2.80 -30.49 -43.89
C GLN A 187 -4.33 -30.43 -43.73
N LEU A 188 -4.84 -30.26 -42.50
CA LEU A 188 -6.27 -30.19 -42.27
C LEU A 188 -6.89 -28.99 -43.00
N PRO A 189 -8.02 -29.18 -43.71
CA PRO A 189 -8.76 -28.07 -44.29
C PRO A 189 -9.15 -27.05 -43.21
N GLY A 190 -8.78 -25.79 -43.42
CA GLY A 190 -9.09 -24.72 -42.46
C GLY A 190 -8.21 -24.70 -41.21
N PHE A 191 -7.03 -25.34 -41.22
CA PHE A 191 -6.08 -25.30 -40.11
C PHE A 191 -5.78 -23.86 -39.64
N ASP A 192 -6.03 -23.59 -38.36
CA ASP A 192 -5.83 -22.28 -37.75
C ASP A 192 -4.41 -22.15 -37.17
N TRP A 193 -3.53 -21.51 -37.96
CA TRP A 193 -2.16 -21.21 -37.54
C TRP A 193 -2.09 -20.37 -36.27
N LYS A 194 -3.02 -19.44 -36.07
CA LYS A 194 -3.03 -18.60 -34.87
C LYS A 194 -3.34 -19.44 -33.63
N GLN A 195 -4.30 -20.35 -33.72
CA GLN A 195 -4.58 -21.28 -32.63
C GLN A 195 -3.36 -22.15 -32.34
N ALA A 196 -2.77 -22.78 -33.36
CA ALA A 196 -1.57 -23.61 -33.20
C ALA A 196 -0.39 -22.85 -32.56
N THR A 197 -0.16 -21.60 -32.96
CA THR A 197 0.86 -20.72 -32.35
C THR A 197 0.59 -20.50 -30.86
N ASN A 198 -0.66 -20.28 -30.46
CA ASN A 198 -1.00 -20.11 -29.04
C ASN A 198 -0.78 -21.39 -28.22
N HIS A 199 -1.11 -22.57 -28.77
CA HIS A 199 -0.82 -23.85 -28.13
C HIS A 199 0.70 -24.05 -27.97
N ALA A 200 1.47 -23.79 -29.02
CA ALA A 200 2.93 -23.88 -28.98
C ALA A 200 3.56 -22.88 -28.00
N PHE A 201 3.02 -21.66 -27.92
CA PHE A 201 3.43 -20.67 -26.91
C PHE A 201 3.16 -21.17 -25.49
N THR A 202 1.96 -21.71 -25.22
CA THR A 202 1.62 -22.29 -23.91
C THR A 202 2.58 -23.43 -23.54
N GLU A 203 2.90 -24.31 -24.49
CA GLU A 203 3.84 -25.41 -24.27
C GLU A 203 5.25 -24.91 -23.96
N GLN A 204 5.77 -23.99 -24.77
CA GLN A 204 7.13 -23.45 -24.64
C GLN A 204 7.32 -22.69 -23.32
N PHE A 205 6.32 -21.91 -22.89
CA PHE A 205 6.37 -21.10 -21.68
C PHE A 205 5.65 -21.72 -20.48
N TRP A 206 5.32 -23.02 -20.55
CA TRP A 206 4.65 -23.74 -19.46
C TRP A 206 5.29 -23.53 -18.07
N PRO A 207 6.63 -23.53 -17.90
CA PRO A 207 7.23 -23.27 -16.60
C PRO A 207 6.83 -21.92 -15.98
N LEU A 208 6.61 -20.89 -16.80
CA LEU A 208 6.13 -19.60 -16.32
C LEU A 208 4.67 -19.67 -15.87
N PHE A 209 3.81 -20.35 -16.63
CA PHE A 209 2.41 -20.54 -16.27
C PHE A 209 2.25 -21.37 -14.99
N ASP A 210 3.08 -22.40 -14.83
CA ASP A 210 3.12 -23.22 -13.62
C ASP A 210 3.60 -22.40 -12.41
N HIS A 211 4.65 -21.58 -12.56
CA HIS A 211 5.13 -20.67 -11.50
C HIS A 211 4.11 -19.63 -11.06
N MET A 212 3.29 -19.13 -12.00
CA MET A 212 2.20 -18.20 -11.71
C MET A 212 0.93 -18.91 -11.20
N SER A 213 0.86 -20.24 -11.27
CA SER A 213 -0.32 -21.00 -10.90
C SER A 213 -0.73 -20.74 -9.45
N GLY A 214 -2.03 -20.53 -9.23
CA GLY A 214 -2.57 -20.19 -7.91
C GLY A 214 -2.32 -18.75 -7.44
N ARG A 215 -1.46 -17.97 -8.12
CA ARG A 215 -1.25 -16.54 -7.80
C ARG A 215 -2.38 -15.70 -8.41
N ARG A 216 -3.33 -15.28 -7.57
CA ARG A 216 -4.40 -14.37 -8.00
C ARG A 216 -3.91 -12.92 -7.91
N LEU A 217 -3.55 -12.33 -9.05
CA LEU A 217 -3.19 -10.93 -9.13
C LEU A 217 -4.35 -10.07 -9.61
N ARG A 218 -4.54 -8.92 -8.97
CA ARG A 218 -5.41 -7.87 -9.48
C ARG A 218 -4.67 -7.10 -10.56
N ASN A 219 -5.35 -6.77 -11.65
CA ASN A 219 -4.78 -5.91 -12.68
C ASN A 219 -4.42 -4.54 -12.08
N ALA A 220 -3.12 -4.24 -12.06
CA ALA A 220 -2.56 -2.98 -11.58
C ALA A 220 -1.42 -2.49 -12.49
N GLU A 221 -1.38 -2.95 -13.75
CA GLU A 221 -0.24 -2.78 -14.66
C GLU A 221 0.29 -1.33 -14.72
N SER A 222 -0.59 -0.36 -14.94
CA SER A 222 -0.19 1.06 -15.04
C SER A 222 0.51 1.54 -13.77
N ARG A 223 -0.02 1.17 -12.59
CA ARG A 223 0.59 1.50 -11.32
C ARG A 223 1.91 0.75 -11.11
N THR A 224 1.97 -0.53 -11.47
CA THR A 224 3.19 -1.35 -11.42
C THR A 224 4.32 -0.74 -12.26
N LYS A 225 4.03 -0.32 -13.50
CA LYS A 225 5.00 0.36 -14.37
C LYS A 225 5.54 1.65 -13.74
N HIS A 226 4.65 2.45 -13.15
CA HIS A 226 5.04 3.66 -12.44
C HIS A 226 5.97 3.35 -11.26
N LEU A 227 5.66 2.34 -10.45
CA LEU A 227 6.51 1.93 -9.33
C LEU A 227 7.89 1.47 -9.80
N VAL A 228 7.96 0.61 -10.83
CA VAL A 228 9.25 0.16 -11.39
C VAL A 228 10.07 1.34 -11.90
N ALA A 229 9.47 2.30 -12.58
CA ALA A 229 10.17 3.48 -13.10
C ALA A 229 10.70 4.39 -11.97
N CYS A 230 9.91 4.60 -10.91
CA CYS A 230 10.29 5.48 -9.79
C CYS A 230 11.36 4.87 -8.88
N TYR A 231 11.39 3.55 -8.74
CA TYR A 231 12.20 2.85 -7.75
C TYR A 231 13.26 1.91 -8.37
N ALA A 232 13.55 2.05 -9.67
CA ALA A 232 14.58 1.27 -10.34
C ALA A 232 15.94 1.39 -9.63
N GLY A 233 16.57 0.24 -9.36
CA GLY A 233 17.85 0.15 -8.66
C GLY A 233 17.80 0.48 -7.16
N GLN A 234 16.62 0.76 -6.61
CA GLN A 234 16.43 1.05 -5.20
C GLN A 234 15.91 -0.17 -4.45
N GLU A 235 16.35 -0.33 -3.20
CA GLU A 235 15.74 -1.29 -2.29
C GLU A 235 14.37 -0.75 -1.83
N VAL A 236 13.34 -1.57 -1.93
CA VAL A 236 11.93 -1.30 -1.62
C VAL A 236 11.36 -2.38 -0.70
N PHE A 237 10.14 -2.17 -0.20
CA PHE A 237 9.44 -3.13 0.64
C PHE A 237 8.93 -4.35 -0.13
N ASP A 238 9.16 -5.56 0.39
CA ASP A 238 8.55 -6.80 -0.13
C ASP A 238 7.13 -7.00 0.45
N PRO A 239 6.06 -6.89 -0.37
CA PRO A 239 4.68 -7.06 0.09
C PRO A 239 4.33 -8.49 0.52
N ALA A 240 5.15 -9.52 0.24
CA ALA A 240 4.85 -10.89 0.63
C ALA A 240 4.60 -11.03 2.15
N ALA A 241 5.34 -10.26 2.94
CA ALA A 241 5.20 -10.21 4.40
C ALA A 241 3.83 -9.70 4.88
N LEU A 242 3.11 -8.90 4.07
CA LEU A 242 1.77 -8.42 4.39
C LEU A 242 0.67 -9.42 4.05
N LYS A 243 0.95 -10.47 3.27
CA LYS A 243 -0.10 -11.34 2.71
C LYS A 243 -1.07 -11.89 3.77
N PRO A 244 -0.62 -12.45 4.91
CA PRO A 244 -1.56 -12.97 5.92
C PRO A 244 -2.48 -11.88 6.48
N SER A 245 -1.91 -10.73 6.83
CA SER A 245 -2.62 -9.55 7.34
C SER A 245 -3.58 -8.96 6.30
N TYR A 246 -3.18 -8.94 5.04
CA TYR A 246 -3.98 -8.42 3.93
C TYR A 246 -5.23 -9.27 3.69
N GLU A 247 -5.05 -10.60 3.67
CA GLU A 247 -6.15 -11.54 3.44
C GLU A 247 -7.18 -11.48 4.58
N LEU A 248 -6.73 -11.43 5.84
CA LEU A 248 -7.62 -11.22 6.99
C LEU A 248 -8.33 -9.87 6.94
N THR A 249 -7.62 -8.80 6.57
CA THR A 249 -8.23 -7.46 6.45
C THR A 249 -9.29 -7.43 5.37
N LEU A 250 -9.05 -8.06 4.21
CA LEU A 250 -10.07 -8.20 3.16
C LEU A 250 -11.28 -9.01 3.63
N GLN A 251 -11.06 -10.11 4.38
CA GLN A 251 -12.15 -10.90 4.93
C GLN A 251 -13.01 -10.08 5.88
N LEU A 252 -12.39 -9.34 6.81
CA LEU A 252 -13.11 -8.46 7.72
C LEU A 252 -13.82 -7.33 6.97
N ALA A 253 -13.17 -6.68 6.01
CA ALA A 253 -13.78 -5.62 5.20
C ALA A 253 -15.00 -6.13 4.41
N SER A 254 -14.91 -7.32 3.83
CA SER A 254 -16.05 -7.97 3.16
C SER A 254 -17.17 -8.31 4.14
N PHE A 255 -16.84 -8.80 5.35
CA PHE A 255 -17.84 -9.03 6.40
C PHE A 255 -18.54 -7.72 6.80
N VAL A 256 -17.78 -6.67 7.08
CA VAL A 256 -18.30 -5.34 7.44
C VAL A 256 -19.20 -4.79 6.34
N GLY A 257 -18.74 -4.80 5.09
CA GLY A 257 -19.52 -4.28 3.97
C GLY A 257 -20.85 -5.03 3.76
N ARG A 258 -20.92 -6.32 4.08
CA ARG A 258 -22.16 -7.12 3.92
C ARG A 258 -23.14 -6.96 5.08
N ASN A 259 -22.64 -6.79 6.31
CA ASN A 259 -23.46 -6.95 7.51
C ASN A 259 -23.70 -5.66 8.30
N SER A 260 -22.98 -4.58 8.00
CA SER A 260 -23.06 -3.35 8.80
C SER A 260 -24.22 -2.41 8.41
N GLY A 261 -24.86 -2.63 7.25
CA GLY A 261 -25.81 -1.69 6.67
C GLY A 261 -25.17 -0.38 6.19
N LEU A 262 -23.84 -0.28 6.20
CA LEU A 262 -23.09 0.87 5.73
C LEU A 262 -22.89 0.81 4.22
N ASP A 263 -23.14 1.93 3.54
CA ASP A 263 -22.90 2.05 2.10
C ASP A 263 -21.50 2.61 1.83
N PHE A 264 -20.72 1.88 1.04
CA PHE A 264 -19.39 2.26 0.61
C PHE A 264 -19.39 2.37 -0.93
N SER A 265 -19.33 3.59 -1.47
CA SER A 265 -19.65 3.89 -2.88
C SER A 265 -18.75 3.25 -3.94
N ARG A 266 -17.57 2.72 -3.57
CA ARG A 266 -16.51 2.32 -4.52
C ARG A 266 -16.68 0.93 -5.13
N SER A 267 -17.34 0.00 -4.44
CA SER A 267 -17.49 -1.40 -4.90
C SER A 267 -18.46 -2.16 -4.02
N LYS A 268 -19.13 -3.17 -4.57
CA LYS A 268 -19.96 -4.07 -3.77
C LYS A 268 -19.08 -4.94 -2.86
N PRO A 269 -19.51 -5.27 -1.64
CA PRO A 269 -18.74 -6.13 -0.73
C PRO A 269 -18.37 -7.51 -1.30
N SER A 270 -19.17 -8.04 -2.25
CA SER A 270 -18.87 -9.26 -3.01
C SER A 270 -17.68 -9.12 -3.95
N GLU A 271 -17.37 -7.90 -4.36
CA GLU A 271 -16.33 -7.57 -5.34
C GLU A 271 -15.02 -7.11 -4.69
N TYR A 272 -14.96 -6.89 -3.37
CA TYR A 272 -13.76 -6.39 -2.69
C TYR A 272 -12.51 -7.24 -2.94
N ARG A 273 -12.66 -8.55 -3.06
CA ARG A 273 -11.56 -9.45 -3.40
C ARG A 273 -10.94 -9.14 -4.77
N TRP A 274 -11.72 -8.60 -5.70
CA TRP A 274 -11.32 -8.37 -7.09
C TRP A 274 -11.01 -6.90 -7.37
N LYS A 275 -11.89 -5.99 -6.93
CA LYS A 275 -11.78 -4.54 -7.15
C LYS A 275 -11.03 -3.83 -6.03
N GLY A 276 -10.80 -4.48 -4.90
CA GLY A 276 -10.33 -3.86 -3.67
C GLY A 276 -11.49 -3.27 -2.85
N ALA A 277 -11.30 -3.27 -1.54
CA ALA A 277 -12.15 -2.52 -0.63
C ALA A 277 -11.71 -1.04 -0.55
N PRO A 278 -12.58 -0.12 -0.09
CA PRO A 278 -12.21 1.28 0.13
C PRO A 278 -10.99 1.41 1.07
N PRO A 279 -10.00 2.28 0.77
CA PRO A 279 -8.80 2.42 1.60
C PRO A 279 -9.06 2.78 3.05
N ALA A 280 -10.05 3.64 3.33
CA ALA A 280 -10.43 4.01 4.69
C ALA A 280 -11.02 2.82 5.47
N LEU A 281 -11.82 1.98 4.80
CA LEU A 281 -12.33 0.74 5.40
C LEU A 281 -11.20 -0.25 5.68
N MET A 282 -10.26 -0.42 4.73
CA MET A 282 -9.08 -1.26 4.94
C MET A 282 -8.24 -0.79 6.14
N ALA A 283 -8.03 0.52 6.30
CA ALA A 283 -7.30 1.08 7.43
C ALA A 283 -8.00 0.78 8.78
N LEU A 284 -9.33 0.96 8.86
CA LEU A 284 -10.10 0.63 10.06
C LEU A 284 -10.05 -0.88 10.37
N CYS A 285 -10.30 -1.73 9.37
CA CYS A 285 -10.27 -3.17 9.54
C CYS A 285 -8.88 -3.67 9.98
N ALA A 286 -7.80 -3.11 9.40
CA ALA A 286 -6.44 -3.42 9.79
C ALA A 286 -6.19 -3.05 11.26
N LEU A 287 -6.65 -1.87 11.70
CA LEU A 287 -6.51 -1.43 13.09
C LEU A 287 -7.25 -2.35 14.07
N ILE A 288 -8.50 -2.71 13.76
CA ILE A 288 -9.30 -3.60 14.62
C ILE A 288 -8.67 -5.00 14.69
N LEU A 289 -8.15 -5.51 13.57
CA LEU A 289 -7.41 -6.78 13.54
C LEU A 289 -6.12 -6.69 14.35
N PHE A 290 -5.35 -5.62 14.17
CA PHE A 290 -4.09 -5.39 14.88
C PHE A 290 -4.31 -5.41 16.40
N VAL A 291 -5.29 -4.68 16.92
CA VAL A 291 -5.58 -4.70 18.38
C VAL A 291 -6.23 -5.99 18.85
N SER A 292 -6.58 -6.90 17.94
CA SER A 292 -7.16 -8.21 18.23
C SER A 292 -6.17 -9.34 17.93
N ASP A 293 -4.87 -9.05 17.88
CA ASP A 293 -3.81 -10.02 17.58
C ASP A 293 -4.07 -10.80 16.29
N TRP A 294 -4.63 -10.11 15.28
CA TRP A 294 -5.03 -10.65 13.98
C TRP A 294 -6.06 -11.80 14.06
N GLN A 295 -6.82 -11.92 15.15
CA GLN A 295 -7.91 -12.90 15.30
C GLN A 295 -9.22 -12.37 14.72
N LEU A 296 -9.68 -12.99 13.63
CA LEU A 296 -10.84 -12.52 12.86
C LEU A 296 -12.12 -12.41 13.70
N ASN A 297 -12.46 -13.44 14.48
CA ASN A 297 -13.69 -13.44 15.30
C ASN A 297 -13.63 -12.41 16.43
N ALA A 298 -12.46 -12.20 17.05
CA ALA A 298 -12.28 -11.16 18.05
C ALA A 298 -12.45 -9.76 17.44
N ALA A 299 -11.89 -9.55 16.23
CA ALA A 299 -12.06 -8.31 15.48
C ALA A 299 -13.52 -8.06 15.08
N ILE A 300 -14.26 -9.08 14.66
CA ILE A 300 -15.71 -8.99 14.39
C ILE A 300 -16.46 -8.57 15.66
N GLY A 301 -16.15 -9.17 16.82
CA GLY A 301 -16.77 -8.81 18.10
C GLY A 301 -16.54 -7.34 18.47
N LYS A 302 -15.29 -6.85 18.34
CA LYS A 302 -14.97 -5.43 18.55
C LYS A 302 -15.67 -4.51 17.56
N PHE A 303 -15.75 -4.89 16.29
CA PHE A 303 -16.49 -4.11 15.30
C PHE A 303 -17.98 -4.02 15.64
N ALA A 304 -18.60 -5.11 16.10
CA ALA A 304 -19.99 -5.10 16.54
C ALA A 304 -20.21 -4.14 17.73
N GLN A 305 -19.27 -4.09 18.69
CA GLN A 305 -19.31 -3.13 19.79
C GLN A 305 -19.24 -1.67 19.29
N ILE A 306 -18.35 -1.37 18.33
CA ILE A 306 -18.26 -0.04 17.70
C ILE A 306 -19.58 0.35 17.03
N MET A 307 -20.22 -0.59 16.32
CA MET A 307 -21.49 -0.33 15.65
C MET A 307 -22.64 -0.06 16.63
N ALA A 308 -22.70 -0.82 17.73
CA ALA A 308 -23.73 -0.69 18.76
C ALA A 308 -23.56 0.55 19.65
N ALA A 309 -22.35 1.12 19.73
CA ALA A 309 -22.08 2.29 20.54
C ALA A 309 -22.88 3.53 20.10
N PRO A 310 -23.20 4.46 21.01
CA PRO A 310 -23.89 5.70 20.69
C PRO A 310 -23.07 6.59 19.75
N ALA A 311 -23.67 7.69 19.28
CA ALA A 311 -22.93 8.71 18.53
C ALA A 311 -21.80 9.28 19.40
N PRO A 312 -20.62 9.59 18.83
CA PRO A 312 -19.49 10.04 19.60
C PRO A 312 -19.75 11.39 20.25
N SER A 313 -19.31 11.54 21.50
CA SER A 313 -19.38 12.79 22.27
C SER A 313 -18.35 13.82 21.82
N ASP A 314 -17.16 13.36 21.43
CA ASP A 314 -16.11 14.20 20.84
C ASP A 314 -15.79 13.76 19.40
N PRO A 315 -16.28 14.51 18.38
CA PRO A 315 -16.03 14.20 16.98
C PRO A 315 -14.57 14.43 16.56
N LEU A 316 -13.76 15.12 17.38
CA LEU A 316 -12.36 15.41 17.07
C LEU A 316 -11.43 14.26 17.45
N LEU A 317 -11.87 13.27 18.24
CA LEU A 317 -11.09 12.06 18.55
C LEU A 317 -10.71 11.28 17.29
N GLY A 318 -11.51 11.40 16.23
CA GLY A 318 -11.30 10.76 14.93
C GLY A 318 -10.40 11.56 13.99
N ASN A 319 -9.91 12.74 14.38
CA ASN A 319 -8.94 13.53 13.60
C ASN A 319 -7.52 12.95 13.69
N VAL A 320 -7.41 11.63 13.59
CA VAL A 320 -6.14 10.90 13.57
C VAL A 320 -5.83 10.52 12.13
N VAL A 321 -4.55 10.54 11.78
CA VAL A 321 -4.11 10.03 10.48
C VAL A 321 -4.09 8.49 10.54
N GLY A 322 -5.03 7.80 9.93
CA GLY A 322 -4.94 6.36 9.75
C GLY A 322 -3.74 5.96 8.89
N LEU A 323 -3.36 4.70 8.97
CA LEU A 323 -2.44 4.08 8.03
C LEU A 323 -3.17 2.91 7.36
N ASN A 324 -3.19 2.89 6.03
CA ASN A 324 -3.52 1.69 5.28
C ASN A 324 -2.21 0.99 4.88
N PRO A 325 -1.79 -0.09 5.57
CA PRO A 325 -0.54 -0.79 5.25
C PRO A 325 -0.60 -1.47 3.87
N PHE A 326 -1.79 -1.61 3.29
CA PHE A 326 -2.03 -2.32 2.04
C PHE A 326 -2.17 -1.40 0.83
N HIS A 327 -1.74 -0.14 0.94
CA HIS A 327 -1.70 0.78 -0.21
C HIS A 327 -0.85 0.18 -1.33
N ASP A 328 -1.38 0.23 -2.55
CA ASP A 328 -0.77 -0.38 -3.75
C ASP A 328 -0.35 -1.84 -3.64
N TYR A 329 -0.88 -2.60 -2.68
CA TYR A 329 -0.49 -3.99 -2.43
C TYR A 329 -0.46 -4.86 -3.70
N ALA A 330 -1.50 -4.77 -4.53
CA ALA A 330 -1.57 -5.51 -5.79
C ALA A 330 -0.49 -5.09 -6.81
N ALA A 331 -0.16 -3.80 -6.87
CA ALA A 331 0.88 -3.32 -7.79
C ALA A 331 2.26 -3.81 -7.32
N TRP A 332 2.54 -3.74 -6.02
CA TRP A 332 3.76 -4.30 -5.45
C TRP A 332 3.87 -5.81 -5.66
N GLN A 333 2.78 -6.58 -5.51
CA GLN A 333 2.78 -8.02 -5.83
C GLN A 333 3.12 -8.28 -7.31
N MET A 334 2.64 -7.43 -8.23
CA MET A 334 3.01 -7.52 -9.64
C MET A 334 4.49 -7.19 -9.88
N VAL A 335 5.07 -6.24 -9.13
CA VAL A 335 6.52 -5.94 -9.22
C VAL A 335 7.34 -7.18 -8.84
N VAL A 336 7.02 -7.79 -7.69
CA VAL A 336 7.70 -9.00 -7.21
C VAL A 336 7.58 -10.12 -8.24
N LEU A 337 6.37 -10.41 -8.72
CA LEU A 337 6.19 -11.49 -9.70
C LEU A 337 6.89 -11.18 -11.03
N ALA A 338 6.88 -9.93 -11.50
CA ALA A 338 7.60 -9.56 -12.73
C ALA A 338 9.11 -9.78 -12.58
N GLN A 339 9.68 -9.53 -11.41
CA GLN A 339 11.08 -9.80 -11.11
C GLN A 339 11.37 -11.30 -11.04
N GLU A 340 10.56 -12.08 -10.32
CA GLU A 340 10.67 -13.54 -10.30
C GLU A 340 10.59 -14.16 -11.70
N ILE A 341 9.71 -13.65 -12.57
CA ILE A 341 9.57 -14.09 -13.97
C ILE A 341 10.79 -13.68 -14.80
N SER A 342 11.37 -12.51 -14.55
CA SER A 342 12.58 -12.06 -15.25
C SER A 342 13.81 -12.91 -14.94
N GLU A 343 13.83 -13.53 -13.76
CA GLU A 343 14.90 -14.41 -13.28
C GLU A 343 14.75 -15.86 -13.80
N GLN A 344 13.61 -16.20 -14.41
CA GLN A 344 13.42 -17.54 -15.00
C GLN A 344 14.32 -17.74 -16.23
N PRO A 345 14.70 -18.99 -16.57
CA PRO A 345 15.57 -19.28 -17.72
C PRO A 345 15.03 -18.78 -19.07
N THR A 346 13.70 -18.72 -19.20
CA THR A 346 13.04 -18.17 -20.40
C THR A 346 13.21 -16.66 -20.51
N GLY A 347 13.55 -15.96 -19.43
CA GLY A 347 13.74 -14.52 -19.37
C GLY A 347 12.54 -13.67 -19.82
N ILE A 348 12.78 -12.38 -20.00
CA ILE A 348 11.80 -11.43 -20.53
C ILE A 348 11.72 -11.57 -22.06
N ARG A 349 10.49 -11.50 -22.61
CA ARG A 349 10.23 -11.52 -24.05
C ARG A 349 9.24 -10.42 -24.44
N VAL A 350 9.23 -10.09 -25.73
CA VAL A 350 8.20 -9.22 -26.33
C VAL A 350 7.13 -10.13 -26.92
N TYR A 351 5.93 -10.11 -26.33
CA TYR A 351 4.87 -11.09 -26.60
C TYR A 351 4.52 -11.24 -28.09
N ASP A 352 4.24 -10.13 -28.78
CA ASP A 352 3.85 -10.19 -30.19
C ASP A 352 4.99 -10.67 -31.09
N ALA A 353 6.23 -10.31 -30.77
CA ALA A 353 7.41 -10.77 -31.51
C ALA A 353 7.62 -12.29 -31.31
N GLU A 354 7.33 -12.79 -30.12
CA GLU A 354 7.46 -14.20 -29.78
C GLU A 354 6.37 -15.05 -30.45
N LEU A 355 5.13 -14.57 -30.50
CA LEU A 355 4.06 -15.23 -31.28
C LEU A 355 4.41 -15.28 -32.77
N ALA A 356 4.93 -14.18 -33.34
CA ALA A 356 5.36 -14.15 -34.73
C ALA A 356 6.52 -15.11 -35.01
N ARG A 357 7.50 -15.21 -34.09
CA ARG A 357 8.62 -16.16 -34.17
C ARG A 357 8.11 -17.60 -34.17
N ILE A 358 7.23 -17.95 -33.22
CA ILE A 358 6.65 -19.30 -33.12
C ILE A 358 5.86 -19.65 -34.38
N GLU A 359 4.99 -18.75 -34.85
CA GLU A 359 4.22 -19.02 -36.08
C GLU A 359 5.13 -19.28 -37.28
N ALA A 360 6.19 -18.48 -37.44
CA ALA A 360 7.18 -18.68 -38.50
C ALA A 360 7.87 -20.05 -38.41
N GLU A 361 8.24 -20.48 -37.20
CA GLU A 361 8.84 -21.80 -36.96
C GLU A 361 7.88 -22.95 -37.29
N LEU A 362 6.61 -22.85 -36.91
CA LEU A 362 5.60 -23.86 -37.24
C LEU A 362 5.40 -23.97 -38.76
N ARG A 363 5.32 -22.83 -39.45
CA ARG A 363 5.17 -22.78 -40.91
C ARG A 363 6.38 -23.34 -41.64
N GLU A 364 7.59 -23.05 -41.15
CA GLU A 364 8.82 -23.58 -41.74
C GLU A 364 8.96 -25.09 -41.49
N ALA A 365 8.61 -25.57 -40.30
CA ALA A 365 8.55 -27.00 -40.01
C ALA A 365 7.59 -27.74 -40.95
N TYR A 366 6.45 -27.12 -41.29
CA TYR A 366 5.53 -27.67 -42.29
C TYR A 366 6.14 -27.73 -43.69
N ARG A 367 6.76 -26.64 -44.17
CA ARG A 367 7.41 -26.60 -45.49
C ARG A 367 8.51 -27.67 -45.60
N ALA A 368 9.40 -27.75 -44.62
CA ALA A 368 10.47 -28.73 -44.59
C ALA A 368 9.93 -30.16 -44.56
N TRP A 369 8.85 -30.42 -43.82
CA TRP A 369 8.19 -31.71 -43.80
C TRP A 369 7.58 -32.07 -45.16
N THR A 370 6.88 -31.13 -45.82
CA THR A 370 6.32 -31.38 -47.17
C THR A 370 7.40 -31.66 -48.22
N GLN A 371 8.56 -31.00 -48.13
CA GLN A 371 9.69 -31.24 -49.04
C GLN A 371 10.32 -32.62 -48.85
N ARG A 372 10.28 -33.18 -47.63
CA ARG A 372 10.77 -34.54 -47.35
C ARG A 372 9.79 -35.64 -47.77
N GLN A 373 8.53 -35.29 -48.00
CA GLN A 373 7.51 -36.21 -48.49
C GLN A 373 7.38 -36.23 -50.01
N SER A 374 7.99 -35.25 -50.69
CA SER A 374 8.13 -35.17 -52.15
C SER A 374 9.40 -35.88 -52.57
#